data_AF-A0A919FQ90-F1
#
_entry.id   AF-A0A919FQ90-F1
#
_cell.length_a   1.000
_cell.length_b   1.000
_cell.length_c   1.000
_cell.angle_alpha   90.00
_cell.angle_beta   90.00
_cell.angle_gamma   90.00
#
_symmetry.space_group_name_H-M   'P 1'
#
loop_
_entity.id
_entity.type
_entity.pdbx_description
1 polymer ?
#
loop_
_entity_poly.entity_id
_entity_poly.type
_entity_poly.pdbx_seq_one_letter_code
_entity_poly.pdbx_strand_id
1 'polypeptide(L)'
;MVFFGWGSKSKTAPLDAGRALVLRYSYFHLFWLLRFSWGLKYSLATATEAGWATRPLSDDEAMQLDAPNRLTLNLWWRFSLLLFAALAVVAIVIGNLTR
;
A
#
# COMPACT_ATOMS: atom_id res chain seq x y z
N MET A 1 -16.05 -12.50 -13.35
CA MET A 1 -15.95 -11.87 -12.01
C MET A 1 -14.70 -12.43 -11.36
N VAL A 2 -13.64 -11.63 -11.18
CA VAL A 2 -12.38 -12.13 -10.61
C VAL A 2 -12.51 -12.08 -9.08
N PHE A 3 -12.65 -13.26 -8.46
CA PHE A 3 -12.85 -13.40 -7.02
C PHE A 3 -11.57 -13.16 -6.21
N PHE A 4 -10.40 -13.20 -6.83
CA PHE A 4 -9.12 -12.93 -6.18
C PHE A 4 -8.09 -12.48 -7.22
N GLY A 5 -7.08 -11.74 -6.80
CA GLY A 5 -6.03 -11.29 -7.71
C GLY A 5 -4.82 -10.73 -6.96
N TRP A 6 -3.70 -10.67 -7.65
CA TRP A 6 -2.50 -9.98 -7.19
C TRP A 6 -2.04 -8.96 -8.24
N GLY A 7 -1.27 -7.98 -7.80
CA GLY A 7 -0.69 -7.00 -8.70
C GLY A 7 0.17 -5.98 -7.98
N SER A 8 0.52 -4.93 -8.70
CA SER A 8 1.15 -3.74 -8.12
C SER A 8 0.35 -2.50 -8.46
N LYS A 9 0.39 -1.51 -7.59
CA LYS A 9 -0.28 -0.23 -7.77
C LYS A 9 0.63 0.90 -7.27
N SER A 10 0.40 2.10 -7.77
CA SER A 10 1.03 3.32 -7.29
C SER A 10 0.00 4.27 -6.70
N LYS A 11 0.46 5.09 -5.76
CA LYS A 11 -0.23 6.25 -5.20
C LYS A 11 0.72 7.43 -5.34
N THR A 12 0.21 8.60 -5.72
CA THR A 12 1.03 9.79 -5.93
C THR A 12 0.55 10.93 -5.06
N ALA A 13 1.46 11.75 -4.57
CA ALA A 13 1.18 13.00 -3.90
C ALA A 13 2.05 14.11 -4.51
N PRO A 14 1.47 15.26 -4.93
CA PRO A 14 2.26 16.38 -5.40
C PRO A 14 3.09 16.96 -4.25
N LEU A 15 4.35 17.30 -4.52
CA LEU A 15 5.23 17.99 -3.56
C LEU A 15 5.34 19.48 -3.91
N ASP A 16 5.62 19.80 -5.16
CA ASP A 16 5.75 21.18 -5.66
C ASP A 16 5.53 21.26 -7.19
N ALA A 17 5.79 22.44 -7.78
CA ALA A 17 5.66 22.73 -9.21
C ALA A 17 6.68 21.95 -10.05
N GLY A 18 6.45 20.65 -10.20
CA GLY A 18 7.27 19.76 -11.02
C GLY A 18 7.69 18.47 -10.31
N ARG A 19 7.44 18.32 -9.01
CA ARG A 19 7.78 17.09 -8.29
C ARG A 19 6.59 16.42 -7.63
N ALA A 20 6.57 15.09 -7.67
CA ALA A 20 5.58 14.27 -7.01
C ALA A 20 6.26 13.10 -6.29
N LEU A 21 5.81 12.83 -5.06
CA LEU A 21 6.15 11.60 -4.35
C LEU A 21 5.28 10.47 -4.90
N VAL A 22 5.91 9.34 -5.21
CA VAL A 22 5.24 8.14 -5.72
C VAL A 22 5.50 7.00 -4.75
N LEU A 23 4.42 6.42 -4.24
CA LEU A 23 4.42 5.20 -3.44
C LEU A 23 3.97 4.03 -4.31
N ARG A 24 4.86 3.07 -4.55
CA ARG A 24 4.54 1.80 -5.20
C ARG A 24 4.38 0.70 -4.16
N TYR A 25 3.42 -0.19 -4.36
CA TYR A 25 3.18 -1.34 -3.50
C TYR A 25 2.62 -2.52 -4.29
N SER A 26 2.86 -3.71 -3.77
CA SER A 26 2.23 -4.93 -4.25
C SER A 26 1.00 -5.24 -3.40
N TYR A 27 0.05 -5.97 -3.97
CA TYR A 27 -1.14 -6.40 -3.25
C TYR A 27 -1.63 -7.77 -3.71
N PHE A 28 -2.35 -8.42 -2.81
CA PHE A 28 -3.19 -9.57 -3.06
C PHE A 28 -4.56 -9.30 -2.45
N HIS A 29 -5.63 -9.70 -3.12
CA HIS A 29 -6.98 -9.51 -2.61
C HIS A 29 -7.85 -10.74 -2.80
N LEU A 30 -8.74 -10.97 -1.83
CA LEU A 30 -9.91 -11.84 -1.93
C LEU A 30 -11.13 -10.92 -2.01
N PHE A 31 -11.88 -11.00 -3.10
CA PHE A 31 -12.90 -10.02 -3.47
C PHE A 31 -12.30 -8.61 -3.60
N TRP A 32 -13.06 -7.62 -4.05
CA TRP A 32 -12.50 -6.27 -4.23
C TRP A 32 -12.20 -5.56 -2.89
N LEU A 33 -12.71 -6.09 -1.77
CA LEU A 33 -12.68 -5.45 -0.44
C LEU A 33 -11.56 -5.97 0.48
N LEU A 34 -11.30 -7.28 0.53
CA LEU A 34 -10.29 -7.84 1.45
C LEU A 34 -8.95 -7.88 0.75
N ARG A 35 -8.00 -7.09 1.22
CA ARG A 35 -6.68 -6.94 0.62
C ARG A 35 -5.58 -7.07 1.67
N PHE A 36 -4.47 -7.65 1.24
CA PHE A 36 -3.17 -7.48 1.87
C PHE A 36 -2.25 -6.73 0.91
N SER A 37 -1.62 -5.66 1.38
CA SER A 37 -0.67 -4.86 0.60
C SER A 37 0.70 -4.82 1.28
N TRP A 38 1.77 -4.95 0.50
CA TRP A 38 3.15 -5.02 1.01
C TRP A 38 4.15 -4.38 0.05
N GLY A 39 5.42 -4.32 0.48
CA GLY A 39 6.52 -3.81 -0.35
C GLY A 39 6.35 -2.35 -0.72
N LEU A 40 6.00 -1.51 0.26
CA LEU A 40 5.92 -0.05 0.10
C LEU A 40 7.31 0.45 -0.33
N LYS A 41 7.40 1.06 -1.51
CA LYS A 41 8.62 1.65 -2.06
C LYS A 41 8.33 3.07 -2.52
N TYR A 42 9.18 4.00 -2.10
CA TYR A 42 9.05 5.40 -2.47
C TYR A 42 9.97 5.76 -3.63
N SER A 43 9.51 6.67 -4.47
CA SER A 43 10.31 7.31 -5.50
C SER A 43 9.86 8.74 -5.72
N LEU A 44 10.80 9.62 -6.04
CA LEU A 44 10.55 10.98 -6.45
C LEU A 44 10.39 11.01 -7.97
N ALA A 45 9.24 11.49 -8.45
CA ALA A 45 9.03 11.80 -9.85
C ALA A 45 9.26 13.30 -10.05
N THR A 46 10.14 13.67 -10.98
CA THR A 46 10.46 15.06 -11.34
C THR A 46 10.16 15.27 -12.81
N ALA A 47 9.42 16.33 -13.13
CA ALA A 47 9.14 16.76 -14.50
C ALA A 47 10.42 17.31 -15.14
N THR A 48 10.68 16.89 -16.37
CA THR A 48 11.76 17.33 -17.24
C THR A 48 11.19 17.66 -18.62
N GLU A 49 11.98 18.30 -19.48
CA GLU A 49 11.57 18.61 -20.86
C GLU A 49 11.20 17.36 -21.68
N ALA A 50 11.74 16.20 -21.31
CA ALA A 50 11.50 14.91 -21.97
C ALA A 50 10.42 14.04 -21.29
N GLY A 51 9.81 14.49 -20.19
CA GLY A 51 8.78 13.74 -19.46
C GLY A 51 9.06 13.64 -17.96
N TRP A 52 8.83 12.46 -17.36
CA TRP A 52 9.03 12.25 -15.93
C TRP A 52 10.28 11.42 -15.67
N ALA A 53 11.23 11.97 -14.91
CA ALA A 53 12.36 11.23 -14.36
C ALA A 53 12.00 10.70 -12.97
N THR A 54 12.27 9.43 -12.70
CA THR A 54 12.01 8.80 -11.40
C THR A 54 13.30 8.42 -10.68
N ARG A 55 13.45 8.84 -9.42
CA ARG A 55 14.55 8.44 -8.54
C ARG A 55 14.01 7.66 -7.34
N PRO A 56 14.53 6.46 -7.00
CA PRO A 56 14.14 5.77 -5.78
C PRO A 56 14.53 6.58 -4.53
N LEU A 57 13.72 6.47 -3.47
CA LEU A 57 13.95 7.10 -2.17
C LEU A 57 14.02 6.03 -1.08
N SER A 58 14.83 6.29 -0.05
CA SER A 58 14.68 5.59 1.22
C SER A 58 13.40 6.02 1.94
N ASP A 59 12.97 5.22 2.92
CA ASP A 59 11.81 5.56 3.75
C ASP A 59 12.06 6.86 4.53
N ASP A 60 13.29 7.07 5.02
CA ASP A 60 13.67 8.30 5.74
C ASP A 60 13.64 9.53 4.84
N GLU A 61 14.17 9.43 3.60
CA GLU A 61 14.10 10.51 2.62
C GLU A 61 12.65 10.86 2.27
N ALA A 62 11.81 9.84 2.05
CA ALA A 62 10.40 10.04 1.75
C ALA A 62 9.65 10.71 2.92
N MET A 63 9.97 10.32 4.16
CA MET A 63 9.39 10.93 5.36
C MET A 63 9.82 12.38 5.57
N GLN A 64 11.06 12.75 5.20
CA GLN A 64 11.50 14.15 5.27
C GLN A 64 10.80 15.01 4.21
N LEU A 65 10.58 14.49 3.01
CA LEU A 65 9.93 15.20 1.91
C LEU A 65 8.43 15.36 2.09
N ASP A 66 7.77 14.41 2.73
CA ASP A 66 6.32 14.37 2.90
C ASP A 66 5.90 14.24 4.38
N ALA A 67 6.67 14.87 5.27
CA ALA A 67 6.42 14.89 6.70
C ALA A 67 4.97 15.29 7.09
N PRO A 68 4.31 16.28 6.45
CA PRO A 68 2.97 16.68 6.85
C PRO A 68 1.85 15.73 6.37
N ASN A 69 2.00 15.03 5.23
CA ASN A 69 0.91 14.21 4.67
C ASN A 69 1.15 12.70 4.71
N ARG A 70 2.40 12.26 4.97
CA ARG A 70 2.84 10.85 5.07
C ARG A 70 2.13 9.95 4.07
N LEU A 71 2.41 10.11 2.79
CA LEU A 71 1.86 9.32 1.70
C LEU A 71 2.02 7.83 2.03
N THR A 72 0.92 7.22 2.46
CA THR A 72 0.91 5.82 2.88
C THR A 72 -0.42 5.17 2.53
N LEU A 73 -0.52 3.88 2.82
CA LEU A 73 -1.75 3.13 2.77
C LEU A 73 -2.44 3.20 4.12
N ASN A 74 -3.75 3.40 4.12
CA ASN A 74 -4.51 3.21 5.35
C ASN A 74 -4.43 1.74 5.78
N LEU A 75 -4.65 1.50 7.08
CA LEU A 75 -4.50 0.18 7.71
C LEU A 75 -5.43 -0.87 7.07
N TRP A 76 -6.65 -0.48 6.70
CA TRP A 76 -7.61 -1.39 6.06
C TRP A 76 -7.13 -1.90 4.70
N TRP A 77 -6.64 -1.01 3.83
CA TRP A 77 -6.09 -1.39 2.52
C TRP A 77 -4.80 -2.20 2.64
N ARG A 78 -4.09 -2.07 3.77
CA ARG A 78 -2.86 -2.81 4.02
C ARG A 78 -3.12 -4.19 4.61
N PHE A 79 -4.11 -4.34 5.50
CA PHE A 79 -4.22 -5.52 6.37
C PHE A 79 -5.62 -6.15 6.49
N SER A 80 -6.65 -5.66 5.79
CA SER A 80 -8.02 -6.20 5.92
C SER A 80 -8.09 -7.72 5.72
N LEU A 81 -7.35 -8.27 4.75
CA LEU A 81 -7.30 -9.72 4.54
C LEU A 81 -6.69 -10.46 5.73
N LEU A 82 -5.59 -9.94 6.30
CA LEU A 82 -4.94 -10.56 7.46
C LEU A 82 -5.81 -10.47 8.72
N LEU A 83 -6.50 -9.34 8.91
CA LEU A 83 -7.43 -9.17 10.02
C LEU A 83 -8.56 -10.21 9.94
N PHE A 84 -9.15 -10.40 8.76
CA PHE A 84 -10.19 -11.42 8.55
C PHE A 84 -9.66 -12.83 8.75
N ALA A 85 -8.46 -13.14 8.24
CA ALA A 85 -7.83 -14.45 8.45
C ALA A 85 -7.61 -14.73 9.94
N ALA A 86 -7.12 -13.74 10.70
CA ALA A 86 -6.93 -13.87 12.15
C ALA A 86 -8.25 -14.11 12.89
N LEU A 87 -9.31 -13.35 12.56
CA LEU A 87 -10.63 -13.53 13.15
C LEU A 87 -11.21 -14.92 12.85
N ALA A 88 -11.06 -15.41 11.60
CA ALA A 88 -11.51 -16.75 11.23
C ALA A 88 -10.80 -17.84 12.04
N VAL A 89 -9.48 -17.73 12.20
CA VAL A 89 -8.70 -18.67 13.02
C VAL A 89 -9.16 -18.65 14.47
N VAL A 90 -9.34 -17.47 15.07
CA VAL A 90 -9.83 -17.34 16.47
C VAL A 90 -11.20 -17.98 16.64
N ALA A 91 -12.13 -17.72 15.71
CA ALA A 91 -13.47 -18.31 15.77
C ALA A 91 -13.45 -19.84 15.69
N ILE A 92 -12.60 -20.41 14.83
CA ILE A 92 -12.41 -21.86 14.73
C ILE A 92 -11.86 -22.42 16.03
N VAL A 93 -10.83 -21.80 16.61
CA VAL A 93 -10.23 -22.26 17.87
C VAL A 93 -11.26 -22.24 19.00
N ILE A 94 -11.99 -21.14 19.18
CA ILE A 94 -13.05 -21.03 20.20
C ILE A 94 -14.10 -22.11 19.97
N GLY A 95 -14.59 -22.25 18.73
CA GLY A 95 -15.60 -23.26 18.41
C GLY A 95 -15.16 -24.70 18.65
N ASN A 96 -13.86 -24.99 18.58
CA ASN A 96 -13.31 -26.30 18.95
C ASN A 96 -13.12 -26.47 20.47
N LEU A 97 -12.86 -25.38 21.21
CA LEU A 97 -12.73 -25.43 22.67
C LEU A 97 -14.08 -25.48 23.39
N THR A 98 -15.16 -25.04 22.76
CA THR A 98 -16.52 -25.02 23.32
C THR A 98 -17.38 -26.20 22.89
N ARG A 99 -16.83 -27.16 22.14
CA ARG A 99 -17.48 -28.42 21.76
C ARG A 99 -17.03 -29.53 22.69
#